data_AF-A0A948RKF6-F1
#
_entry.id   AF-A0A948RKF6-F1
#
_cell.length_a   1.000
_cell.length_b   1.000
_cell.length_c   1.000
_cell.angle_alpha   90.00
_cell.angle_beta   90.00
_cell.angle_gamma   90.00
#
_symmetry.space_group_name_H-M   'P 1'
#
loop_
_entity.id
_entity.type
_entity.pdbx_description
1 polymer ?
#
loop_
_entity_poly.entity_id
_entity_poly.type
_entity_poly.pdbx_seq_one_letter_code
_entity_poly.pdbx_strand_id
1 'polypeptide(L)'
;MKRIVFLSLMFSVILAACGSASIPVPASSSDTYVSSNLPVDYENALSVRNQLALGTLLIDDTPQAVTAEQAANLILLWQALRGTQLSGAAAQEEVSALLTQIEAALTAGQVAAIHEMKLTQADMQDWAAANGITLGGGTGQPGSGQGMSPEARATRQAAEGKTGASGNPSGGGNTVLIDAVIAYLQTRLP
;
A
#
# COMPACT_ATOMS: atom_id res chain seq x y z
N MET A 1 67.77 -30.31 -4.80
CA MET A 1 67.41 -31.50 -5.59
C MET A 1 66.12 -32.10 -5.05
N LYS A 2 65.20 -32.53 -5.94
CA LYS A 2 63.92 -33.25 -5.73
C LYS A 2 62.78 -32.35 -5.21
N ARG A 3 61.87 -31.77 -6.01
CA ARG A 3 60.88 -32.28 -7.00
C ARG A 3 59.94 -33.35 -6.43
N ILE A 4 58.87 -32.92 -5.75
CA ILE A 4 57.61 -33.63 -5.42
C ILE A 4 56.52 -32.54 -5.58
N VAL A 5 55.77 -32.45 -6.69
CA VAL A 5 54.64 -33.27 -7.20
C VAL A 5 53.32 -33.01 -6.45
N PHE A 6 52.22 -32.95 -7.23
CA PHE A 6 50.81 -32.64 -6.93
C PHE A 6 50.46 -31.14 -7.03
N LEU A 7 49.92 -30.57 -8.11
CA LEU A 7 48.85 -30.98 -9.05
C LEU A 7 47.51 -31.29 -8.36
N SER A 8 46.71 -30.25 -8.15
CA SER A 8 45.25 -30.25 -7.93
C SER A 8 44.81 -28.79 -8.10
N LEU A 9 44.45 -28.26 -9.28
CA LEU A 9 43.30 -28.54 -10.15
C LEU A 9 42.14 -29.26 -9.45
N MET A 10 41.22 -28.49 -8.85
CA MET A 10 39.76 -28.71 -8.85
C MET A 10 39.08 -27.67 -7.94
N PHE A 11 38.98 -26.42 -8.42
CA PHE A 11 38.00 -25.48 -7.88
C PHE A 11 36.70 -25.68 -8.66
N SER A 12 35.87 -26.59 -8.17
CA SER A 12 34.52 -26.82 -8.68
C SER A 12 33.59 -27.01 -7.49
N VAL A 13 33.22 -25.89 -6.87
CA VAL A 13 32.01 -25.84 -6.05
C VAL A 13 30.90 -25.30 -6.93
N ILE A 14 29.94 -26.18 -7.12
CA ILE A 14 28.80 -26.09 -8.01
C ILE A 14 27.82 -25.11 -7.36
N LEU A 15 27.52 -23.99 -8.04
CA LEU A 15 26.52 -23.03 -7.59
C LEU A 15 25.13 -23.62 -7.88
N ALA A 16 24.61 -24.37 -6.91
CA ALA A 16 23.27 -24.91 -6.95
C ALA A 16 22.23 -23.79 -6.68
N ALA A 17 21.38 -23.59 -7.68
CA ALA A 17 19.97 -23.24 -7.55
C ALA A 17 19.59 -22.13 -6.54
N CYS A 18 19.55 -20.89 -7.01
CA CYS A 18 18.47 -20.00 -6.59
C CYS A 18 17.38 -20.08 -7.66
N GLY A 19 16.50 -21.08 -7.53
CA GLY A 19 15.19 -21.01 -8.17
C GLY A 19 14.47 -19.84 -7.52
N SER A 20 14.21 -18.79 -8.29
CA SER A 20 13.41 -17.65 -7.85
C SER A 20 11.99 -18.14 -7.60
N ALA A 21 11.74 -18.64 -6.39
CA ALA A 21 10.42 -18.67 -5.83
C ALA A 21 9.97 -17.21 -5.80
N SER A 22 8.89 -16.91 -6.53
CA SER A 22 8.19 -15.65 -6.48
C SER A 22 7.82 -15.38 -5.02
N ILE A 23 8.65 -14.61 -4.32
CA ILE A 23 8.27 -14.04 -3.04
C ILE A 23 7.06 -13.15 -3.36
N PRO A 24 5.90 -13.36 -2.72
CA PRO A 24 4.81 -12.42 -2.85
C PRO A 24 5.36 -11.04 -2.50
N VAL A 25 5.35 -10.14 -3.48
CA VAL A 25 5.79 -8.76 -3.30
C VAL A 25 4.95 -8.19 -2.16
N PRO A 26 5.57 -7.79 -1.03
CA PRO A 26 4.83 -7.08 -0.01
C PRO A 26 4.20 -5.85 -0.66
N ALA A 27 2.94 -5.59 -0.33
CA ALA A 27 2.21 -4.42 -0.77
C ALA A 27 3.11 -3.20 -0.56
N SER A 28 3.46 -2.50 -1.64
CA SER A 28 4.37 -1.36 -1.60
C SER A 28 3.69 -0.15 -0.96
N SER A 29 3.53 -0.21 0.36
CA SER A 29 3.41 0.93 1.26
C SER A 29 4.72 0.95 2.04
N SER A 30 5.48 2.05 1.96
CA SER A 30 6.77 2.19 2.65
C SER A 30 6.64 2.33 4.18
N ASP A 31 5.53 1.88 4.76
CA ASP A 31 5.20 2.08 6.15
C ASP A 31 5.53 0.85 6.99
N THR A 32 6.45 1.05 7.92
CA THR A 32 6.93 0.02 8.85
C THR A 32 6.05 -0.07 10.10
N TYR A 33 4.86 0.55 10.10
CA TYR A 33 3.95 0.48 11.24
C TYR A 33 3.40 -0.94 11.41
N VAL A 34 3.50 -1.46 12.63
CA VAL A 34 3.00 -2.79 13.02
C VAL A 34 1.96 -2.60 14.12
N SER A 35 0.85 -3.31 14.00
CA SER A 35 -0.21 -3.36 15.01
C SER A 35 -0.29 -4.76 15.60
N SER A 36 -0.54 -4.84 16.91
CA SER A 36 -0.83 -6.11 17.59
C SER A 36 -2.24 -6.62 17.29
N ASN A 37 -3.15 -5.75 16.88
CA ASN A 37 -4.56 -6.09 16.63
C ASN A 37 -4.85 -6.38 15.16
N LEU A 38 -4.04 -5.83 14.24
CA LEU A 38 -4.19 -5.97 12.80
C LEU A 38 -2.96 -6.70 12.22
N PRO A 39 -2.97 -8.04 12.20
CA PRO A 39 -1.86 -8.83 11.70
C PRO A 39 -1.75 -8.73 10.18
N VAL A 40 -0.57 -9.03 9.66
CA VAL A 40 -0.23 -9.02 8.23
C VAL A 40 0.44 -10.32 7.78
N ASP A 41 0.33 -11.37 8.59
CA ASP A 41 1.00 -12.67 8.44
C ASP A 41 0.20 -13.68 7.59
N TYR A 42 -0.85 -13.21 6.91
CA TYR A 42 -1.66 -14.01 5.99
C TYR A 42 -1.42 -13.63 4.53
N GLU A 43 -1.83 -14.51 3.62
CA GLU A 43 -1.55 -14.37 2.20
C GLU A 43 -2.17 -13.09 1.62
N ASN A 44 -1.36 -12.30 0.90
CA ASN A 44 -1.77 -11.05 0.26
C ASN A 44 -2.42 -10.02 1.21
N ALA A 45 -2.10 -10.08 2.51
CA ALA A 45 -2.60 -9.13 3.50
C ALA A 45 -2.31 -7.67 3.11
N LEU A 46 -3.28 -6.78 3.34
CA LEU A 46 -3.05 -5.35 3.24
C LEU A 46 -2.08 -4.88 4.34
N SER A 47 -1.32 -3.81 4.08
CA SER A 47 -0.58 -3.11 5.14
C SER A 47 -1.54 -2.61 6.23
N VAL A 48 -1.07 -2.46 7.48
CA VAL A 48 -1.92 -2.02 8.60
C VAL A 48 -2.63 -0.70 8.29
N ARG A 49 -1.95 0.26 7.66
CA ARG A 49 -2.58 1.50 7.18
C ARG A 49 -3.78 1.22 6.29
N ASN A 50 -3.60 0.35 5.30
CA ASN A 50 -4.63 0.07 4.31
C ASN A 50 -5.76 -0.78 4.90
N GLN A 51 -5.48 -1.65 5.87
CA GLN A 51 -6.49 -2.33 6.68
C GLN A 51 -7.33 -1.33 7.48
N LEU A 52 -6.69 -0.37 8.17
CA LEU A 52 -7.39 0.69 8.90
C LEU A 52 -8.25 1.54 7.96
N ALA A 53 -7.70 1.95 6.81
CA ALA A 53 -8.40 2.82 5.86
C ALA A 53 -9.59 2.10 5.21
N LEU A 54 -9.35 0.98 4.53
CA LEU A 54 -10.41 0.22 3.86
C LEU A 54 -11.41 -0.35 4.87
N GLY A 55 -10.92 -0.89 6.00
CA GLY A 55 -11.77 -1.40 7.07
C GLY A 55 -12.69 -0.33 7.66
N THR A 56 -12.21 0.91 7.82
CA THR A 56 -13.05 2.04 8.29
C THR A 56 -14.21 2.33 7.33
N LEU A 57 -14.02 2.16 6.02
CA LEU A 57 -15.09 2.28 5.03
C LEU A 57 -16.07 1.11 5.12
N LEU A 58 -15.56 -0.11 5.27
CA LEU A 58 -16.36 -1.33 5.22
C LEU A 58 -17.20 -1.59 6.48
N ILE A 59 -16.86 -0.98 7.62
CA ILE A 59 -17.66 -1.10 8.85
C ILE A 59 -18.92 -0.23 8.86
N ASP A 60 -19.15 0.65 7.86
CA ASP A 60 -20.30 1.58 7.86
C ASP A 60 -21.65 0.87 7.89
N ASP A 61 -21.81 -0.22 7.13
CA ASP A 61 -23.03 -1.01 7.08
C ASP A 61 -23.14 -2.03 8.23
N THR A 62 -22.30 -1.90 9.26
CA THR A 62 -22.26 -2.81 10.41
C THR A 62 -22.66 -2.10 11.71
N PRO A 63 -22.97 -2.83 12.80
CA PRO A 63 -23.14 -2.24 14.12
C PRO A 63 -21.91 -1.50 14.65
N GLN A 64 -20.75 -1.66 14.00
CA GLN A 64 -19.48 -0.99 14.34
C GLN A 64 -19.25 0.29 13.52
N ALA A 65 -20.26 0.82 12.82
CA ALA A 65 -20.12 2.06 12.07
C ALA A 65 -19.52 3.21 12.90
N VAL A 66 -18.73 4.07 12.27
CA VAL A 66 -18.05 5.17 12.96
C VAL A 66 -19.07 6.19 13.46
N THR A 67 -19.00 6.59 14.73
CA THR A 67 -19.91 7.61 15.28
C THR A 67 -19.51 9.02 14.83
N ALA A 68 -20.43 9.98 14.92
CA ALA A 68 -20.15 11.38 14.60
C ALA A 68 -18.98 11.97 15.43
N GLU A 69 -18.93 11.62 16.71
CA GLU A 69 -17.86 12.06 17.63
C GLU A 69 -16.50 11.49 17.24
N GLN A 70 -16.45 10.21 16.85
CA GLN A 70 -15.22 9.59 16.35
C GLN A 70 -14.80 10.19 15.01
N ALA A 71 -15.77 10.44 14.12
CA ALA A 71 -15.51 10.98 12.80
C ALA A 71 -14.81 12.34 12.87
N ALA A 72 -15.22 13.24 13.76
CA ALA A 72 -14.56 14.54 13.95
C ALA A 72 -13.06 14.38 14.27
N ASN A 73 -12.70 13.44 15.15
CA ASN A 73 -11.30 13.17 15.51
C ASN A 73 -10.55 12.48 14.38
N LEU A 74 -11.15 11.45 13.77
CA LEU A 74 -10.54 10.66 12.70
C LEU A 74 -10.26 11.52 11.46
N ILE A 75 -11.14 12.46 11.09
CA ILE A 75 -10.91 13.36 9.96
C ILE A 75 -9.59 14.11 10.11
N LEU A 76 -9.32 14.68 11.29
CA LEU A 76 -8.08 15.43 11.53
C LEU A 76 -6.84 14.53 11.40
N LEU A 77 -6.90 13.32 11.95
CA LEU A 77 -5.80 12.36 11.89
C LEU A 77 -5.53 11.86 10.46
N TRP A 78 -6.57 11.54 9.70
CA TRP A 78 -6.44 11.13 8.30
C TRP A 78 -5.98 12.27 7.40
N GLN A 79 -6.40 13.51 7.66
CA GLN A 79 -5.89 14.69 6.96
C GLN A 79 -4.40 14.94 7.24
N ALA A 80 -3.97 14.76 8.49
CA ALA A 80 -2.55 14.84 8.83
C ALA A 80 -1.74 13.76 8.09
N LEU A 81 -2.22 12.50 8.10
CA LEU A 81 -1.58 11.39 7.37
C LEU A 81 -1.56 11.62 5.85
N ARG A 82 -2.59 12.26 5.29
CA ARG A 82 -2.57 12.67 3.88
C ARG A 82 -1.50 13.73 3.63
N GLY A 83 -1.40 14.72 4.51
CA GLY A 83 -0.41 15.80 4.42
C GLY A 83 1.03 15.29 4.43
N THR A 84 1.33 14.27 5.26
CA THR A 84 2.65 13.63 5.30
C THR A 84 2.99 12.92 4.00
N GLN A 85 2.04 12.20 3.40
CA GLN A 85 2.22 11.54 2.09
C GLN A 85 2.46 12.53 0.96
N LEU A 86 1.66 13.60 0.90
CA LEU A 86 1.77 14.61 -0.16
C LEU A 86 3.08 15.40 -0.06
N SER A 87 3.56 15.64 1.16
CA SER A 87 4.81 16.38 1.39
C SER A 87 6.05 15.53 1.12
N GLY A 88 5.95 14.20 1.23
CA GLY A 88 7.06 13.26 1.00
C GLY A 88 8.27 13.41 1.95
N ALA A 89 8.17 14.27 2.96
CA ALA A 89 9.26 14.65 3.86
C ALA A 89 8.99 14.29 5.33
N ALA A 90 7.89 13.60 5.62
CA ALA A 90 7.57 13.19 6.98
C ALA A 90 8.51 12.07 7.45
N ALA A 91 8.87 12.12 8.73
CA ALA A 91 9.64 11.06 9.37
C ALA A 91 8.78 9.79 9.54
N GLN A 92 9.40 8.62 9.50
CA GLN A 92 8.67 7.34 9.66
C GLN A 92 7.99 7.25 11.04
N GLU A 93 8.61 7.85 12.06
CA GLU A 93 8.10 7.92 13.42
C GLU A 93 6.82 8.76 13.50
N GLU A 94 6.76 9.87 12.77
CA GLU A 94 5.57 10.73 12.70
C GLU A 94 4.40 9.97 12.08
N VAL A 95 4.68 9.28 10.97
CA VAL A 95 3.68 8.48 10.27
C VAL A 95 3.17 7.32 11.13
N SER A 96 4.05 6.65 11.87
CA SER A 96 3.69 5.56 12.78
C SER A 96 2.88 6.06 13.98
N ALA A 97 3.22 7.25 14.50
CA ALA A 97 2.47 7.90 15.57
C ALA A 97 1.06 8.31 15.13
N LEU A 98 0.89 8.80 13.89
CA LEU A 98 -0.41 9.09 13.32
C LEU A 98 -1.25 7.81 13.16
N LEU A 99 -0.67 6.74 12.65
CA LEU A 99 -1.37 5.45 12.51
C LEU A 99 -1.78 4.87 13.88
N THR A 100 -0.93 4.99 14.88
CA THR A 100 -1.26 4.59 16.27
C THR A 100 -2.46 5.39 16.80
N GLN A 101 -2.50 6.70 16.56
CA GLN A 101 -3.62 7.54 16.99
C GLN A 101 -4.90 7.23 16.23
N ILE A 102 -4.80 6.91 14.93
CA ILE A 102 -5.95 6.47 14.12
C ILE A 102 -6.53 5.17 14.68
N GLU A 103 -5.69 4.17 14.94
CA GLU A 103 -6.15 2.90 15.53
C GLU A 103 -6.77 3.12 16.92
N ALA A 104 -6.18 3.99 17.75
CA ALA A 104 -6.69 4.30 19.09
C ALA A 104 -8.00 5.12 19.11
N ALA A 105 -8.30 5.86 18.04
CA ALA A 105 -9.56 6.59 17.90
C ALA A 105 -10.74 5.67 17.53
N LEU A 106 -10.46 4.47 17.02
CA LEU A 106 -11.43 3.40 16.84
C LEU A 106 -11.65 2.65 18.16
N THR A 107 -12.86 2.13 18.36
CA THR A 107 -13.15 1.26 19.50
C THR A 107 -12.53 -0.12 19.30
N ALA A 108 -12.34 -0.86 20.39
CA ALA A 108 -11.89 -2.24 20.32
C ALA A 108 -12.83 -3.12 19.46
N GLY A 109 -14.14 -2.86 19.48
CA GLY A 109 -15.12 -3.56 18.62
C GLY A 109 -14.93 -3.28 17.14
N GLN A 110 -14.59 -2.03 16.78
CA GLN A 110 -14.29 -1.63 15.41
C GLN A 110 -12.99 -2.26 14.90
N VAL A 111 -11.92 -2.19 15.71
CA VAL A 111 -10.64 -2.81 15.33
C VAL A 111 -10.78 -4.33 15.22
N ALA A 112 -11.54 -4.98 16.10
CA ALA A 112 -11.83 -6.40 16.01
C ALA A 112 -12.61 -6.75 14.74
N ALA A 113 -13.61 -5.95 14.36
CA ALA A 113 -14.35 -6.16 13.11
C ALA A 113 -13.43 -6.05 11.88
N ILE A 114 -12.55 -5.04 11.85
CA ILE A 114 -11.56 -4.90 10.77
C ILE A 114 -10.59 -6.09 10.74
N HIS A 115 -10.14 -6.56 11.90
CA HIS A 115 -9.30 -7.75 12.02
C HIS A 115 -9.98 -9.00 11.41
N GLU A 116 -11.26 -9.20 11.69
CA GLU A 116 -12.03 -10.36 11.21
C GLU A 116 -12.25 -10.33 9.69
N MET A 117 -12.24 -9.15 9.07
CA MET A 117 -12.36 -9.02 7.61
C MET A 117 -11.16 -9.63 6.86
N LYS A 118 -9.99 -9.79 7.52
CA LYS A 118 -8.76 -10.32 6.90
C LYS A 118 -8.46 -9.72 5.52
N LEU A 119 -8.50 -8.38 5.46
CA LEU A 119 -8.44 -7.63 4.21
C LEU A 119 -7.16 -7.92 3.41
N THR A 120 -7.35 -8.19 2.14
CA THR A 120 -6.30 -8.56 1.17
C THR A 120 -6.20 -7.55 0.03
N GLN A 121 -5.17 -7.73 -0.81
CA GLN A 121 -5.05 -6.99 -2.06
C GLN A 121 -6.24 -7.21 -3.02
N ALA A 122 -6.98 -8.32 -2.92
CA ALA A 122 -8.19 -8.54 -3.71
C ALA A 122 -9.31 -7.59 -3.28
N ASP A 123 -9.53 -7.44 -1.97
CA ASP A 123 -10.54 -6.52 -1.43
C ASP A 123 -10.26 -5.07 -1.82
N MET A 124 -8.99 -4.68 -1.86
CA MET A 124 -8.59 -3.35 -2.36
C MET A 124 -8.89 -3.17 -3.86
N GLN A 125 -8.72 -4.21 -4.67
CA GLN A 125 -9.06 -4.18 -6.10
C GLN A 125 -10.58 -4.11 -6.31
N ASP A 126 -11.34 -4.89 -5.55
CA ASP A 126 -12.80 -4.90 -5.60
C ASP A 126 -13.37 -3.54 -5.19
N TRP A 127 -12.86 -2.98 -4.09
CA TRP A 127 -13.22 -1.63 -3.67
C TRP A 127 -12.90 -0.59 -4.75
N ALA A 128 -11.70 -0.64 -5.34
CA ALA A 128 -11.32 0.31 -6.37
C ALA A 128 -12.20 0.18 -7.62
N ALA A 129 -12.48 -1.04 -8.08
CA ALA A 129 -13.38 -1.30 -9.20
C ALA A 129 -14.80 -0.78 -8.94
N ALA A 130 -15.34 -1.03 -7.74
CA ALA A 130 -16.66 -0.55 -7.32
C ALA A 130 -16.76 0.99 -7.30
N ASN A 131 -15.64 1.66 -7.03
CA ASN A 131 -15.56 3.13 -6.97
C ASN A 131 -15.05 3.76 -8.28
N GLY A 132 -14.94 2.98 -9.37
CA GLY A 132 -14.44 3.48 -10.66
C GLY A 132 -12.98 3.92 -10.65
N ILE A 133 -12.22 3.50 -9.63
CA ILE A 133 -10.80 3.83 -9.46
C ILE A 133 -9.98 2.79 -10.21
N THR A 134 -9.22 3.24 -11.20
CA THR A 134 -8.16 2.41 -11.78
C THR A 134 -6.93 2.50 -10.87
N LEU A 135 -6.78 1.56 -9.95
CA LEU A 135 -5.51 1.36 -9.25
C LEU A 135 -4.43 1.11 -10.30
N GLY A 136 -3.29 1.79 -10.18
CA GLY A 136 -2.19 1.77 -11.13
C GLY A 136 -1.49 0.42 -11.29
N GLY A 137 -2.21 -0.64 -11.62
CA GLY A 137 -1.72 -1.65 -12.54
C GLY A 137 -1.77 -1.00 -13.91
N GLY A 138 -0.64 -0.47 -14.38
CA GLY A 138 -0.57 0.07 -15.73
C GLY A 138 -1.17 -0.97 -16.68
N THR A 139 -2.32 -0.64 -17.29
CA THR A 139 -2.87 -1.36 -18.44
C THR A 139 -1.99 -1.21 -19.69
N GLY A 140 -0.71 -0.92 -19.51
CA GLY A 140 0.32 -1.40 -20.39
C GLY A 140 0.41 -2.91 -20.24
N GLN A 141 -0.45 -3.63 -20.97
CA GLN A 141 -0.23 -5.01 -21.42
C GLN A 141 1.29 -5.32 -21.42
N PRO A 142 1.76 -6.36 -20.70
CA PRO A 142 3.19 -6.63 -20.56
C PRO A 142 3.81 -6.77 -21.95
N GLY A 143 4.61 -5.78 -22.35
CA GLY A 143 5.19 -5.65 -23.70
C GLY A 143 4.89 -4.33 -24.43
N SER A 144 3.95 -3.51 -23.98
CA SER A 144 3.48 -2.32 -24.74
C SER A 144 4.38 -1.08 -24.71
N GLY A 145 5.45 -1.13 -23.92
CA GLY A 145 6.43 -0.03 -23.79
C GLY A 145 7.82 -0.35 -24.32
N GLN A 146 8.12 -1.62 -24.60
CA GLN A 146 9.48 -2.05 -24.96
C GLN A 146 9.84 -1.75 -26.43
N GLY A 147 8.85 -1.43 -27.28
CA GLY A 147 9.04 -1.09 -28.69
C GLY A 147 8.74 0.36 -29.08
N MET A 148 8.39 1.24 -28.13
CA MET A 148 8.06 2.64 -28.45
C MET A 148 9.30 3.53 -28.44
N SER A 149 9.43 4.35 -29.49
CA SER A 149 10.45 5.40 -29.56
C SER A 149 10.26 6.40 -28.41
N PRO A 150 11.32 7.10 -27.98
CA PRO A 150 11.24 8.10 -26.92
C PRO A 150 10.13 9.14 -27.15
N GLU A 151 9.91 9.53 -28.40
CA GLU A 151 8.94 10.55 -28.82
C GLU A 151 7.50 10.02 -28.68
N ALA A 152 7.26 8.77 -29.06
CA ALA A 152 5.94 8.16 -28.90
C ALA A 152 5.53 8.01 -27.43
N ARG A 153 6.51 7.80 -26.54
CA ARG A 153 6.27 7.84 -25.08
C ARG A 153 5.95 9.25 -24.61
N ALA A 154 6.69 10.26 -25.08
CA ALA A 154 6.47 11.66 -24.71
C ALA A 154 5.09 12.15 -25.19
N THR A 155 4.66 11.83 -26.41
CA THR A 155 3.33 12.17 -26.92
C THR A 155 2.23 11.47 -26.14
N ARG A 156 2.41 10.19 -25.76
CA ARG A 156 1.43 9.49 -24.94
C ARG A 156 1.32 10.10 -23.53
N GLN A 157 2.45 10.44 -22.91
CA GLN A 157 2.48 11.13 -21.62
C GLN A 157 1.79 12.50 -21.69
N ALA A 158 1.98 13.24 -22.79
CA ALA A 158 1.30 14.51 -23.01
C ALA A 158 -0.21 14.33 -23.28
N ALA A 159 -0.61 13.30 -24.03
CA ALA A 159 -2.02 12.98 -24.33
C ALA A 159 -2.77 12.47 -23.08
N GLU A 160 -2.09 11.76 -22.18
CA GLU A 160 -2.60 11.34 -20.88
C GLU A 160 -2.67 12.49 -19.85
N GLY A 161 -2.36 13.74 -20.25
CA GLY A 161 -2.43 14.89 -19.35
C GLY A 161 -1.38 14.89 -18.23
N LYS A 162 -0.31 14.08 -18.34
CA LYS A 162 0.84 14.13 -17.41
C LYS A 162 1.75 15.31 -17.76
N THR A 163 1.26 16.52 -17.56
CA THR A 163 2.14 17.68 -17.37
C THR A 163 2.82 17.55 -16.01
N GLY A 164 4.15 17.64 -16.00
CA GLY A 164 4.99 17.40 -14.83
C GLY A 164 4.55 18.17 -13.58
N ALA A 165 3.82 17.48 -12.70
CA ALA A 165 3.59 17.80 -11.29
C ALA A 165 2.72 16.67 -10.68
N SER A 166 3.19 15.43 -10.70
CA SER A 166 2.63 14.39 -9.83
C SER A 166 3.64 13.26 -9.70
N GLY A 167 4.11 13.07 -8.47
CA GLY A 167 5.01 11.98 -8.12
C GLY A 167 4.38 10.64 -8.44
N ASN A 168 5.25 9.70 -8.82
CA ASN A 168 5.13 8.27 -8.56
C ASN A 168 3.77 7.61 -8.87
N PRO A 169 3.62 6.86 -9.98
CA PRO A 169 2.36 6.14 -10.30
C PRO A 169 1.98 5.07 -9.26
N SER A 170 2.85 4.75 -8.32
CA SER A 170 2.59 3.88 -7.16
C SER A 170 2.08 4.60 -5.90
N GLY A 171 2.01 5.95 -5.89
CA GLY A 171 1.51 6.73 -4.76
C GLY A 171 0.02 7.06 -4.80
N GLY A 172 -0.60 7.06 -5.99
CA GLY A 172 -1.98 7.54 -6.17
C GLY A 172 -3.04 6.69 -5.47
N GLY A 173 -2.86 5.36 -5.41
CA GLY A 173 -3.85 4.47 -4.78
C GLY A 173 -4.03 4.71 -3.29
N ASN A 174 -2.93 4.95 -2.57
CA ASN A 174 -2.95 5.18 -1.12
C ASN A 174 -3.57 6.55 -0.78
N THR A 175 -3.30 7.58 -1.58
CA THR A 175 -3.92 8.90 -1.38
C THR A 175 -5.42 8.88 -1.67
N VAL A 176 -5.85 8.21 -2.75
CA VAL A 176 -7.27 8.08 -3.09
C VAL A 176 -8.05 7.33 -2.01
N LEU A 177 -7.47 6.26 -1.43
CA LEU A 177 -8.09 5.55 -0.31
C LEU A 177 -8.24 6.45 0.93
N ILE A 178 -7.23 7.25 1.26
CA ILE A 178 -7.32 8.20 2.39
C ILE A 178 -8.36 9.29 2.11
N ASP A 179 -8.44 9.81 0.89
CA ASP A 179 -9.46 10.79 0.51
C ASP A 179 -10.88 10.21 0.63
N ALA A 180 -11.07 8.95 0.24
CA ALA A 180 -12.35 8.25 0.41
C ALA A 180 -12.73 8.10 1.89
N VAL A 181 -11.77 7.75 2.76
CA VAL A 181 -12.00 7.71 4.22
C VAL A 181 -12.40 9.07 4.75
N ILE A 182 -11.69 10.14 4.37
CA ILE A 182 -12.04 11.50 4.80
C ILE A 182 -13.45 11.87 4.33
N ALA A 183 -13.79 11.59 3.07
CA ALA A 183 -15.12 11.88 2.52
C ALA A 183 -16.22 11.10 3.26
N TYR A 184 -16.01 9.80 3.52
CA TYR A 184 -16.91 8.99 4.33
C TYR A 184 -17.11 9.58 5.74
N LEU A 185 -16.02 9.90 6.44
CA LEU A 185 -16.13 10.46 7.79
C LEU A 185 -16.86 11.81 7.80
N GLN A 186 -16.72 12.63 6.75
CA GLN A 186 -17.47 13.88 6.61
C GLN A 186 -18.98 13.64 6.51
N THR A 187 -19.44 12.53 5.92
CA THR A 187 -20.88 12.21 5.88
C THR A 187 -21.41 11.73 7.23
N ARG A 188 -20.55 11.47 8.21
CA ARG A 188 -20.92 11.09 9.59
C ARG A 188 -21.11 12.30 10.51
N LEU A 189 -20.71 13.49 10.08
CA LEU A 189 -20.90 14.72 10.85
C LEU A 189 -22.35 15.25 10.68
N PRO A 190 -22.91 15.90 11.71
CA PRO A 190 -24.26 16.47 11.66
C PRO A 190 -24.38 17.73 10.78
#